data_AF-X1VV07-F1
#
_entry.id   AF-X1VV07-F1
#
_cell.length_a   1.000
_cell.length_b   1.000
_cell.length_c   1.000
_cell.angle_alpha   90.00
_cell.angle_beta   90.00
_cell.angle_gamma   90.00
#
_symmetry.space_group_name_H-M   'P 1'
#
loop_
_entity.id
_entity.type
_entity.pdbx_description
1 polymer ?
#
loop_
_entity_poly.entity_id
_entity_poly.type
_entity_poly.pdbx_seq_one_letter_code
_entity_poly.pdbx_strand_id
1 'polypeptide(L)'
;GIIYGISLTDRSLSCIDASIAPSVLGHISGPGPPNYLDGAWEIAVRGNYCYISLQNDDGLTIVNISNPNNPIYAGGIYGAGPPNYLNTARGIDMLDDTHCCVSVWNGFDKSFSVIDISNPAIPVIVGH
;
A
#
# COMPACT_ATOMS: atom_id res chain seq x y z
N GLY A 1 -17.12 -3.99 -12.45
CA GLY A 1 -16.68 -3.18 -11.30
C GLY A 1 -15.18 -3.02 -11.41
N ILE A 2 -14.58 -2.04 -10.73
CA ILE A 2 -13.13 -1.86 -10.80
C ILE A 2 -12.48 -2.78 -9.78
N ILE A 3 -11.45 -3.50 -10.21
CA ILE A 3 -10.56 -4.25 -9.34
C ILE A 3 -9.16 -3.67 -9.43
N TYR A 4 -8.36 -3.94 -8.41
CA TYR A 4 -7.02 -3.40 -8.28
C TYR A 4 -6.04 -4.56 -8.11
N GLY A 5 -5.05 -4.65 -8.99
CA GLY A 5 -4.04 -5.70 -8.97
C GLY A 5 -2.68 -5.12 -8.70
N ILE A 6 -1.90 -5.77 -7.83
CA ILE A 6 -0.49 -5.45 -7.63
C ILE A 6 0.40 -6.48 -8.32
N SER A 7 1.54 -6.04 -8.82
CA SER A 7 2.56 -6.90 -9.43
C SER A 7 3.88 -6.71 -8.72
N LEU A 8 4.39 -7.79 -8.13
CA LEU A 8 5.71 -7.80 -7.50
C LEU A 8 6.83 -7.62 -8.54
N THR A 9 6.65 -8.23 -9.73
CA THR A 9 7.64 -8.17 -10.82
C THR A 9 7.66 -6.79 -11.49
N ASP A 10 6.48 -6.23 -11.76
CA ASP A 10 6.39 -4.93 -12.44
C ASP A 10 6.45 -3.76 -11.46
N ARG A 11 6.43 -4.05 -10.15
CA ARG A 11 6.45 -3.08 -9.06
C ARG A 11 5.35 -2.03 -9.26
N SER A 12 4.13 -2.51 -9.38
CA SER A 12 3.01 -1.71 -9.88
C SER A 12 1.68 -2.00 -9.20
N LEU A 13 0.78 -1.01 -9.28
CA LEU A 13 -0.65 -1.14 -9.08
C LEU A 13 -1.35 -0.88 -10.43
N SER A 14 -2.26 -1.77 -10.82
CA SER A 14 -3.11 -1.64 -12.00
C SER A 14 -4.58 -1.53 -11.60
N CYS A 15 -5.27 -0.54 -12.16
CA CYS A 15 -6.72 -0.40 -12.08
C CYS A 15 -7.35 -1.10 -13.29
N ILE A 16 -8.25 -2.05 -13.05
CA ILE A 16 -8.79 -2.91 -14.08
C ILE A 16 -10.31 -2.80 -14.05
N ASP A 17 -10.93 -2.45 -15.18
CA ASP A 17 -12.37 -2.67 -15.33
C ASP A 17 -12.61 -4.17 -15.53
N ALA A 18 -13.28 -4.82 -14.58
CA ALA A 18 -13.67 -6.22 -14.64
C ALA A 18 -15.12 -6.39 -15.14
N SER A 19 -15.56 -5.52 -16.06
CA SER A 19 -16.83 -5.67 -16.77
C SER A 19 -16.76 -6.76 -17.85
N ILE A 20 -17.79 -6.88 -18.70
CA ILE A 20 -17.91 -7.96 -19.68
C ILE A 20 -16.77 -8.00 -20.72
N ALA A 21 -16.02 -6.91 -20.88
CA ALA A 21 -14.80 -6.83 -21.66
C ALA A 21 -13.68 -6.24 -20.78
N PRO A 22 -12.96 -7.08 -20.02
CA PRO A 22 -11.97 -6.58 -19.07
C PRO A 22 -10.87 -5.76 -19.73
N SER A 23 -10.49 -4.66 -19.11
CA SER A 23 -9.43 -3.78 -19.63
C SER A 23 -8.66 -3.09 -18.51
N VAL A 24 -7.39 -2.75 -18.77
CA VAL A 24 -6.60 -1.91 -17.88
C VAL A 24 -6.99 -0.46 -18.12
N LEU A 25 -7.42 0.22 -17.06
CA LEU A 25 -7.79 1.64 -17.09
C LEU A 25 -6.57 2.53 -16.89
N GLY A 26 -5.73 2.19 -15.93
CA GLY A 26 -4.55 2.95 -15.55
C GLY A 26 -3.64 2.14 -14.63
N HIS A 27 -2.41 2.60 -14.47
CA HIS A 27 -1.45 1.98 -13.56
C HIS A 27 -0.48 3.02 -13.00
N ILE A 28 0.15 2.66 -11.89
CA ILE A 28 1.29 3.37 -11.30
C ILE A 28 2.38 2.34 -11.00
N SER A 29 3.64 2.67 -11.27
CA SER A 29 4.76 1.74 -11.10
C SER A 29 6.04 2.46 -10.70
N GLY A 30 6.98 1.72 -10.11
CA GLY A 30 8.33 2.20 -9.84
C GLY A 30 8.83 1.80 -8.44
N PRO A 31 10.03 1.22 -8.35
CA PRO A 31 10.71 1.04 -7.05
C PRO A 31 11.14 2.40 -6.48
N GLY A 32 11.10 2.55 -5.16
CA GLY A 32 11.58 3.76 -4.50
C GLY A 32 10.87 5.05 -4.96
N PRO A 33 11.47 6.24 -4.70
CA PRO A 33 10.84 7.50 -5.04
C PRO A 33 10.53 7.61 -6.54
N PRO A 34 9.35 8.11 -6.93
CA PRO A 34 8.33 8.70 -6.06
C PRO A 34 7.26 7.72 -5.55
N ASN A 35 7.20 6.49 -6.06
CA ASN A 35 6.01 5.63 -5.90
C ASN A 35 6.14 4.54 -4.85
N TYR A 36 7.36 4.09 -4.55
CA TYR A 36 7.69 3.05 -3.57
C TYR A 36 6.79 1.81 -3.72
N LEU A 37 6.97 1.08 -4.82
CA LEU A 37 6.20 -0.14 -5.12
C LEU A 37 7.10 -1.39 -5.23
N ASP A 38 8.35 -1.32 -4.77
CA ASP A 38 9.22 -2.50 -4.76
C ASP A 38 8.77 -3.49 -3.67
N GLY A 39 8.59 -4.75 -4.10
CA GLY A 39 8.08 -5.79 -3.22
C GLY A 39 6.62 -5.60 -2.81
N ALA A 40 5.79 -4.93 -3.62
CA ALA A 40 4.34 -4.88 -3.41
C ALA A 40 3.78 -6.29 -3.15
N TRP A 41 3.19 -6.49 -1.97
CA TRP A 41 2.88 -7.82 -1.44
C TRP A 41 1.39 -8.04 -1.19
N GLU A 42 0.74 -7.14 -0.47
CA GLU A 42 -0.70 -7.16 -0.21
C GLU A 42 -1.31 -5.80 -0.54
N ILE A 43 -2.60 -5.82 -0.86
CA ILE A 43 -3.40 -4.63 -1.11
C ILE A 43 -4.69 -4.66 -0.29
N ALA A 44 -4.99 -3.56 0.38
CA ALA A 44 -6.31 -3.27 0.91
C ALA A 44 -6.90 -2.04 0.20
N VAL A 45 -8.22 -2.03 0.02
CA VAL A 45 -8.93 -0.93 -0.65
C VAL A 45 -9.95 -0.35 0.30
N ARG A 46 -9.91 0.97 0.52
CA ARG A 46 -10.93 1.69 1.27
C ARG A 46 -11.24 3.03 0.63
N GLY A 47 -12.52 3.23 0.30
CA GLY A 47 -12.97 4.44 -0.38
C GLY A 47 -12.19 4.65 -1.67
N ASN A 48 -11.51 5.80 -1.78
CA ASN A 48 -10.72 6.19 -2.94
C ASN A 48 -9.22 5.89 -2.79
N TYR A 49 -8.84 4.95 -1.91
CA TYR A 49 -7.44 4.66 -1.63
C TYR A 49 -7.13 3.16 -1.66
N CYS A 50 -5.98 2.83 -2.25
CA CYS A 50 -5.32 1.54 -2.12
C CYS A 50 -4.16 1.67 -1.13
N TYR A 51 -4.05 0.71 -0.22
CA TYR A 51 -3.00 0.59 0.79
C TYR A 51 -2.20 -0.65 0.43
N ILE A 52 -0.90 -0.49 0.18
CA ILE A 52 -0.05 -1.53 -0.40
C ILE A 52 1.15 -1.76 0.50
N SER A 53 1.32 -2.99 0.99
CA SER A 53 2.47 -3.38 1.81
C SER A 53 3.65 -3.69 0.91
N LEU A 54 4.84 -3.34 1.38
CA LEU A 54 6.05 -3.36 0.58
C LEU A 54 7.11 -4.17 1.29
N GLN A 55 7.46 -5.30 0.70
CA GLN A 55 8.49 -6.17 1.22
C GLN A 55 9.89 -5.57 1.05
N ASN A 56 10.17 -4.90 -0.07
CA ASN A 56 11.52 -4.44 -0.40
C ASN A 56 11.72 -2.94 -0.11
N ASP A 57 10.67 -2.13 -0.28
CA ASP A 57 10.67 -0.72 0.13
C ASP A 57 10.33 -0.55 1.64
N ASP A 58 10.19 -1.65 2.39
CA ASP A 58 9.99 -1.70 3.85
C ASP A 58 8.90 -0.75 4.36
N GLY A 59 7.66 -0.93 3.92
CA GLY A 59 6.64 0.06 4.25
C GLY A 59 5.22 -0.20 3.79
N LEU A 60 4.44 0.87 3.85
CA LEU A 60 3.08 0.99 3.35
C LEU A 60 3.02 2.18 2.38
N THR A 61 2.74 1.90 1.11
CA THR A 61 2.41 2.94 0.11
C THR A 61 0.91 3.09 0.00
N ILE A 62 0.45 4.33 -0.11
CA ILE A 62 -0.95 4.69 -0.27
C ILE A 62 -1.14 5.36 -1.62
N VAL A 63 -2.06 4.82 -2.42
CA VAL A 63 -2.37 5.30 -3.77
C VAL A 63 -3.80 5.81 -3.81
N ASN A 64 -3.98 7.05 -4.27
CA ASN A 64 -5.30 7.61 -4.57
C ASN A 64 -5.79 7.04 -5.90
N ILE A 65 -6.94 6.39 -5.85
CA ILE A 65 -7.62 5.70 -6.96
C ILE A 65 -8.97 6.36 -7.32
N SER A 66 -9.19 7.61 -6.89
CA SER A 66 -10.41 8.39 -7.22
C SER A 66 -10.62 8.53 -8.74
N ASN A 67 -9.54 8.57 -9.51
CA ASN A 67 -9.56 8.39 -10.96
C ASN A 67 -8.82 7.10 -11.34
N PRO A 68 -9.52 6.01 -11.68
CA PRO A 68 -8.88 4.74 -12.02
C PRO A 68 -8.06 4.79 -13.33
N ASN A 69 -8.27 5.80 -14.18
CA ASN A 69 -7.45 6.00 -15.38
C ASN A 69 -6.13 6.72 -15.05
N ASN A 70 -6.00 7.31 -13.86
CA ASN A 70 -4.82 8.02 -13.41
C ASN A 70 -4.64 7.84 -11.90
N PRO A 71 -4.29 6.63 -11.42
CA PRO A 71 -3.94 6.42 -10.02
C PRO A 71 -2.67 7.21 -9.68
N ILE A 72 -2.67 7.87 -8.53
CA ILE A 72 -1.55 8.73 -8.10
C ILE A 72 -1.08 8.35 -6.70
N TYR A 73 0.23 8.41 -6.49
CA TYR A 73 0.81 8.31 -5.15
C TYR A 73 0.19 9.38 -4.23
N ALA A 74 -0.35 8.96 -3.09
CA ALA A 74 -0.95 9.86 -2.11
C ALA A 74 0.00 10.12 -0.94
N GLY A 75 0.68 9.09 -0.46
CA GLY A 75 1.54 9.13 0.71
C GLY A 75 2.04 7.74 1.07
N GLY A 76 2.81 7.64 2.15
CA GLY A 76 3.32 6.38 2.63
C GLY A 76 4.23 6.53 3.84
N ILE A 77 4.56 5.40 4.45
CA ILE A 77 5.42 5.31 5.62
C ILE A 77 6.37 4.13 5.45
N TYR A 78 7.66 4.39 5.68
CA TYR A 78 8.75 3.50 5.24
C TYR A 78 9.86 3.43 6.28
N GLY A 79 10.51 2.29 6.38
CA GLY A 79 11.74 2.11 7.12
C GLY A 79 11.70 0.94 8.09
N ALA A 80 12.79 0.19 8.08
CA ALA A 80 13.12 -0.79 9.09
C ALA A 80 13.48 -0.11 10.43
N GLY A 81 13.16 -0.77 11.54
CA GLY A 81 13.53 -0.32 12.88
C GLY A 81 12.84 0.97 13.32
N PRO A 82 13.27 1.56 14.45
CA PRO A 82 12.67 2.78 14.96
C PRO A 82 12.80 3.94 13.95
N PRO A 83 11.75 4.76 13.75
CA PRO A 83 10.47 4.72 14.45
C PRO A 83 9.40 3.81 13.80
N ASN A 84 9.66 3.25 12.62
CA ASN A 84 8.59 2.70 11.77
C ASN A 84 8.38 1.19 11.89
N TYR A 85 9.45 0.41 12.06
CA TYR A 85 9.39 -1.04 12.27
C TYR A 85 8.62 -1.78 11.16
N LEU A 86 8.80 -1.38 9.90
CA LEU A 86 8.10 -1.92 8.72
C LEU A 86 8.99 -2.80 7.83
N ASN A 87 10.12 -3.31 8.35
CA ASN A 87 11.00 -4.19 7.60
C ASN A 87 10.24 -5.42 7.07
N THR A 88 10.25 -5.63 5.76
CA THR A 88 9.50 -6.71 5.09
C THR A 88 8.01 -6.73 5.44
N ALA A 89 7.36 -5.55 5.38
CA ALA A 89 5.92 -5.42 5.52
C ALA A 89 5.18 -6.33 4.52
N ARG A 90 4.15 -7.03 5.01
CA ARG A 90 3.35 -7.97 4.22
C ARG A 90 1.87 -7.88 4.50
N GLY A 91 1.45 -8.21 5.71
CA GLY A 91 0.03 -8.26 6.05
C GLY A 91 -0.57 -6.86 6.09
N ILE A 92 -1.79 -6.66 5.59
CA ILE A 92 -2.61 -5.48 5.85
C ILE A 92 -4.00 -5.92 6.30
N ASP A 93 -4.45 -5.42 7.44
CA ASP A 93 -5.86 -5.51 7.83
C ASP A 93 -6.40 -4.12 8.19
N MET A 94 -7.62 -3.83 7.73
CA MET A 94 -8.26 -2.53 7.92
C MET A 94 -9.10 -2.57 9.20
N LEU A 95 -8.67 -1.86 10.23
CA LEU A 95 -9.32 -1.89 11.54
C LEU A 95 -10.60 -1.05 11.55
N ASP A 96 -10.54 0.17 11.02
CA ASP A 96 -11.64 1.13 10.93
C ASP A 96 -11.33 2.23 9.89
N ASP A 97 -12.23 3.21 9.69
CA ASP A 97 -12.10 4.25 8.65
C ASP A 97 -10.81 5.05 8.68
N THR A 98 -10.12 5.01 9.81
CA THR A 98 -8.95 5.81 10.12
C THR A 98 -7.75 4.98 10.54
N HIS A 99 -7.85 3.65 10.66
CA HIS A 99 -6.73 2.81 11.07
C HIS A 99 -6.61 1.54 10.23
N CYS A 100 -5.37 1.19 9.93
CA CYS A 100 -5.00 -0.14 9.47
C CYS A 100 -3.89 -0.70 10.34
N CYS A 101 -3.66 -2.00 10.22
CA CYS A 101 -2.49 -2.62 10.78
C CYS A 101 -1.68 -3.35 9.74
N VAL A 102 -0.36 -3.34 9.93
CA VAL A 102 0.61 -3.96 9.04
C VAL A 102 1.43 -4.98 9.81
N SER A 103 1.54 -6.21 9.28
CA SER A 103 2.43 -7.23 9.85
C SER A 103 3.70 -7.38 9.04
N VAL A 104 4.79 -7.74 9.73
CA VAL A 104 6.11 -7.96 9.13
C VAL A 104 6.49 -9.43 9.19
N TRP A 105 7.27 -9.89 8.20
CA TRP A 105 7.59 -11.32 8.09
C TRP A 105 8.94 -11.73 8.69
N ASN A 106 9.87 -10.79 8.90
CA ASN A 106 11.15 -11.11 9.52
C ASN A 106 11.26 -10.52 10.92
N GLY A 107 11.72 -11.34 11.87
CA GLY A 107 11.84 -10.99 13.30
C GLY A 107 12.89 -9.93 13.64
N PHE A 108 13.30 -9.10 12.67
CA PHE A 108 14.17 -7.95 12.89
C PHE A 108 13.39 -6.74 13.41
N ASP A 109 12.09 -6.68 13.12
CA ASP A 109 11.18 -5.63 13.60
C ASP A 109 10.03 -6.19 14.43
N LYS A 110 9.27 -5.27 15.05
CA LYS A 110 8.05 -5.62 15.79
C LYS A 110 7.09 -6.30 14.83
N SER A 111 6.46 -7.39 15.24
CA SER A 111 5.64 -8.24 14.37
C SER A 111 4.46 -7.54 13.70
N PHE A 112 4.09 -6.36 14.21
CA PHE A 112 2.87 -5.63 13.88
C PHE A 112 3.04 -4.14 14.13
N SER A 113 2.34 -3.31 13.35
CA SER A 113 2.24 -1.85 13.55
C SER A 113 0.81 -1.40 13.28
N VAL A 114 0.28 -0.51 14.12
CA VAL A 114 -1.01 0.18 13.92
C VAL A 114 -0.73 1.56 13.34
N ILE A 115 -1.39 1.88 12.24
CA ILE A 115 -1.17 3.09 11.46
C ILE A 115 -2.47 3.87 11.37
N ASP A 116 -2.46 5.11 11.86
CA ASP A 116 -3.47 6.12 11.57
C ASP A 116 -3.33 6.56 10.11
N ILE A 117 -4.41 6.36 9.36
CA ILE A 117 -4.59 6.66 7.94
C ILE A 117 -5.76 7.64 7.72
N SER A 118 -6.18 8.36 8.76
CA SER A 118 -7.21 9.42 8.69
C SER A 118 -6.88 10.49 7.66
N ASN A 119 -5.59 10.77 7.48
CA ASN A 119 -5.06 11.47 6.32
C ASN A 119 -4.15 10.54 5.50
N PRO A 120 -4.66 9.97 4.38
CA PRO A 120 -3.90 9.07 3.51
C PRO A 120 -2.60 9.67 2.94
N ALA A 121 -2.48 11.01 2.90
CA ALA A 121 -1.25 11.67 2.45
C ALA A 121 -0.17 11.75 3.54
N ILE A 122 -0.56 11.56 4.80
CA ILE A 122 0.31 11.71 5.98
C ILE A 122 -0.03 10.59 6.99
N PRO A 123 0.22 9.31 6.66
CA PRO A 123 -0.01 8.22 7.61
C PRO A 123 0.95 8.29 8.79
N VAL A 124 0.49 7.89 9.98
CA VAL A 124 1.26 7.96 11.23
C VAL A 124 1.16 6.64 11.99
N ILE A 125 2.29 6.11 12.45
CA ILE A 125 2.27 4.96 13.37
C ILE A 125 1.83 5.42 14.76
N VAL A 126 0.82 4.75 15.30
CA VAL A 126 0.22 5.02 16.61
C VAL A 126 0.39 3.86 17.60
N GLY A 127 0.87 2.70 17.14
CA GLY A 127 1.12 1.54 17.99
C GLY A 127 1.92 0.44 17.29
N HIS A 128 2.40 -0.52 18.08
CA HIS A 128 3.07 -1.73 17.64
C HIS A 128 2.72 -2.93 18.52
#